data_AF-A0A2E1H2M5-F1
#
_entry.id   AF-A0A2E1H2M5-F1
#
_cell.length_a   1.000
_cell.length_b   1.000
_cell.length_c   1.000
_cell.angle_alpha   90.00
_cell.angle_beta   90.00
_cell.angle_gamma   90.00
#
_symmetry.space_group_name_H-M   'P 1'
#
loop_
_entity.id
_entity.type
_entity.pdbx_description
1 polymer ?
#
loop_
_entity_poly.entity_id
_entity_poly.type
_entity_poly.pdbx_seq_one_letter_code
_entity_poly.pdbx_strand_id
1 'polypeptide(L)'
;MLLRTLTRANLPYILARLSSCCLLVVSFVGCAQPDEYLQVGDTIIYADTIDNIAEKLQHSFPEYGESTLRAHLLMNGLGEAEILHQSHLRASERAFRRLSGILDKYKEYSPKELLSLELVDLTHQNKISSPTPSQLGAGVAAAVAILEDGEWSPPVYNSVGWSIVFLNARKPGQRSTAGVDIDIFQIEIANAAIYSANRKQWQHAPLLGSDKLISCLPYEFRNKTSRE
;
A
#
# COMPACT_ATOMS: atom_id res chain seq x y z
N MET A 1 42.86 -66.40 17.29
CA MET A 1 43.75 -65.44 16.58
C MET A 1 42.99 -64.97 15.35
N LEU A 2 42.34 -63.82 15.43
CA LEU A 2 42.86 -62.48 15.11
C LEU A 2 42.61 -62.13 13.63
N LEU A 3 41.65 -61.21 13.45
CA LEU A 3 41.59 -60.13 12.46
C LEU A 3 41.45 -60.42 10.95
N ARG A 4 40.39 -59.81 10.39
CA ARG A 4 40.36 -58.85 9.25
C ARG A 4 40.98 -59.34 7.93
N THR A 5 40.27 -59.31 6.80
CA THR A 5 39.79 -58.07 6.18
C THR A 5 38.68 -58.34 5.18
N LEU A 6 37.58 -57.60 5.39
CA LEU A 6 36.54 -57.16 4.45
C LEU A 6 36.62 -57.70 3.01
N THR A 7 35.74 -58.65 2.77
CA THR A 7 35.27 -59.11 1.47
C THR A 7 34.68 -57.95 0.64
N ARG A 8 34.96 -58.02 -0.66
CA ARG A 8 34.43 -57.22 -1.79
C ARG A 8 32.89 -57.28 -1.90
N ALA A 9 32.17 -56.86 -0.87
CA ALA A 9 30.70 -56.94 -0.82
C ALA A 9 30.00 -55.58 -0.80
N ASN A 10 30.70 -54.46 -1.00
CA ASN A 10 30.10 -53.11 -0.89
C ASN A 10 30.41 -52.17 -2.08
N LEU A 11 30.71 -52.69 -3.27
CA LEU A 11 30.88 -51.83 -4.45
C LEU A 11 29.57 -51.24 -5.04
N PRO A 12 28.38 -51.88 -4.98
CA PRO A 12 27.17 -51.27 -5.51
C PRO A 12 26.54 -50.24 -4.55
N TYR A 13 26.92 -50.23 -3.27
CA TYR A 13 26.38 -49.31 -2.26
C TYR A 13 27.04 -47.92 -2.26
N ILE A 14 28.25 -47.81 -2.83
CA ILE A 14 28.97 -46.54 -2.94
C ILE A 14 28.54 -45.76 -4.20
N LEU A 15 28.22 -46.47 -5.29
CA LEU A 15 27.68 -45.85 -6.52
C LEU A 15 26.22 -45.38 -6.35
N ALA A 16 25.42 -46.06 -5.52
CA ALA A 16 24.06 -45.62 -5.18
C ALA A 16 24.03 -44.36 -4.28
N ARG A 17 25.12 -44.04 -3.57
CA ARG A 17 25.23 -42.80 -2.78
C ARG A 17 25.79 -41.60 -3.55
N LEU A 18 26.39 -41.81 -4.71
CA LEU A 18 26.82 -40.73 -5.62
C LEU A 18 25.72 -40.31 -6.61
N SER A 19 24.74 -41.19 -6.89
CA SER A 19 23.57 -40.86 -7.71
C SER A 19 22.51 -40.02 -6.99
N SER A 20 22.61 -39.83 -5.67
CA SER A 20 21.67 -39.03 -4.88
C SER A 20 22.10 -37.57 -4.71
N CYS A 21 23.32 -37.21 -5.14
CA CYS A 21 23.85 -35.83 -5.11
C CYS A 21 23.75 -35.10 -6.46
N CYS A 22 23.24 -35.76 -7.51
CA CYS A 22 22.95 -35.15 -8.81
C CYS A 22 21.45 -34.91 -9.04
N LEU A 23 20.64 -34.86 -7.96
CA LEU A 23 19.43 -34.05 -7.94
C LEU A 23 19.86 -32.60 -7.76
N LEU A 24 20.53 -32.11 -8.80
CA LEU A 24 20.70 -30.71 -9.13
C LEU A 24 19.32 -30.07 -9.02
N VAL A 25 19.09 -29.43 -7.88
CA VAL A 25 18.77 -28.01 -7.82
C VAL A 25 18.06 -27.57 -9.10
N VAL A 26 16.82 -28.03 -9.26
CA VAL A 26 15.86 -27.28 -10.07
C VAL A 26 15.62 -26.05 -9.23
N SER A 27 16.48 -25.06 -9.45
CA SER A 27 16.24 -23.68 -9.09
C SER A 27 14.91 -23.35 -9.73
N PHE A 28 13.82 -23.52 -8.98
CA PHE A 28 12.73 -22.57 -9.02
C PHE A 28 13.33 -21.25 -8.52
N VAL A 29 14.18 -20.64 -9.36
CA VAL A 29 14.05 -19.21 -9.58
C VAL A 29 12.63 -19.12 -10.13
N GLY A 30 11.66 -19.02 -9.22
CA GLY A 30 10.43 -18.34 -9.57
C GLY A 30 10.93 -17.10 -10.27
N CYS A 31 10.52 -16.91 -11.53
CA CYS A 31 10.65 -15.64 -12.18
C CYS A 31 9.91 -14.67 -11.26
N ALA A 32 10.60 -14.15 -10.24
CA ALA A 32 10.25 -12.92 -9.58
C ALA A 32 10.32 -11.95 -10.74
N GLN A 33 9.16 -11.73 -11.33
CA GLN A 33 8.95 -10.67 -12.29
C GLN A 33 9.61 -9.46 -11.63
N PRO A 34 10.62 -8.84 -12.26
CA PRO A 34 11.35 -7.75 -11.61
C PRO A 34 10.32 -6.78 -11.07
N ASP A 35 10.41 -6.46 -9.77
CA ASP A 35 9.38 -5.70 -9.05
C ASP A 35 8.94 -4.54 -9.94
N GLU A 36 7.72 -4.57 -10.46
CA GLU A 36 7.25 -3.50 -11.34
C GLU A 36 7.20 -2.23 -10.49
N TYR A 37 7.90 -1.16 -10.87
CA TYR A 37 7.96 0.06 -10.06
C TYR A 37 7.81 1.33 -10.90
N LEU A 38 7.41 2.41 -10.24
CA LEU A 38 7.42 3.77 -10.74
C LEU A 38 8.37 4.60 -9.86
N GLN A 39 9.35 5.25 -10.46
CA GLN A 39 10.28 6.14 -9.77
C GLN A 39 9.96 7.61 -10.08
N VAL A 40 9.94 8.43 -9.03
CA VAL A 40 9.66 9.88 -9.08
C VAL A 40 10.71 10.64 -8.28
N GLY A 41 11.74 11.14 -8.96
CA GLY A 41 12.94 11.63 -8.27
C GLY A 41 13.60 10.49 -7.47
N ASP A 42 13.72 10.68 -6.16
CA ASP A 42 14.32 9.69 -5.25
C ASP A 42 13.29 8.69 -4.67
N THR A 43 12.00 8.85 -4.97
CA THR A 43 10.92 8.00 -4.44
C THR A 43 10.64 6.82 -5.38
N ILE A 44 10.52 5.61 -4.83
CA ILE A 44 10.16 4.39 -5.57
C ILE A 44 8.78 3.92 -5.11
N ILE A 45 7.85 3.76 -6.05
CA ILE A 45 6.49 3.27 -5.83
C ILE A 45 6.38 1.88 -6.47
N TYR A 46 6.23 0.84 -5.65
CA TYR A 46 6.10 -0.53 -6.12
C TYR A 46 4.67 -0.84 -6.61
N ALA A 47 4.56 -1.65 -7.67
CA ALA A 47 3.28 -2.12 -8.21
C ALA A 47 2.45 -2.84 -7.17
N ASP A 48 3.08 -3.67 -6.34
CA ASP A 48 2.43 -4.41 -5.26
C ASP A 48 1.65 -3.48 -4.32
N THR A 49 2.19 -2.30 -4.00
CA THR A 49 1.48 -1.31 -3.18
C THR A 49 0.21 -0.83 -3.88
N ILE A 50 0.31 -0.52 -5.17
CA ILE A 50 -0.82 -0.05 -5.98
C ILE A 50 -1.86 -1.18 -6.12
N ASP A 51 -1.41 -2.40 -6.36
CA ASP A 51 -2.25 -3.58 -6.60
C ASP A 51 -2.98 -4.02 -5.33
N ASN A 52 -2.32 -4.01 -4.17
CA ASN A 52 -2.96 -4.30 -2.90
C ASN A 52 -4.08 -3.31 -2.56
N ILE A 53 -3.92 -2.03 -2.91
CA ILE A 53 -4.96 -1.01 -2.75
C ILE A 53 -6.06 -1.19 -3.80
N ALA A 54 -5.68 -1.52 -5.03
CA ALA A 54 -6.60 -1.76 -6.13
C ALA A 54 -7.50 -2.98 -5.86
N GLU A 55 -6.97 -4.08 -5.34
CA GLU A 55 -7.72 -5.30 -5.00
C GLU A 55 -8.85 -5.00 -4.00
N LYS A 56 -8.56 -4.23 -2.94
CA LYS A 56 -9.55 -3.78 -1.96
C LYS A 56 -10.67 -2.93 -2.58
N LEU A 57 -10.39 -2.30 -3.71
CA LEU A 57 -11.30 -1.44 -4.45
C LEU A 57 -11.82 -2.09 -5.74
N GLN A 58 -11.47 -3.34 -6.04
CA GLN A 58 -11.71 -3.95 -7.36
C GLN A 58 -13.19 -4.12 -7.65
N HIS A 59 -14.01 -4.24 -6.61
CA HIS A 59 -15.47 -4.25 -6.72
C HIS A 59 -16.09 -2.86 -6.99
N SER A 60 -15.25 -1.82 -7.14
CA SER A 60 -15.65 -0.40 -7.22
C SER A 60 -15.36 0.30 -8.54
N PHE A 61 -14.64 -0.33 -9.46
CA PHE A 61 -14.19 0.34 -10.69
C PHE A 61 -14.61 -0.44 -11.94
N PRO A 62 -15.10 0.25 -12.99
CA PRO A 62 -15.30 -0.38 -14.29
C PRO A 62 -13.95 -0.84 -14.87
N GLU A 63 -13.90 -2.08 -15.39
CA GLU A 63 -12.69 -2.76 -15.88
C GLU A 63 -12.07 -2.14 -17.15
N TYR A 64 -12.70 -1.15 -17.80
CA TYR A 64 -12.28 -0.66 -19.12
C TYR A 64 -12.19 0.88 -19.21
N GLY A 65 -11.04 1.39 -19.66
CA GLY A 65 -10.79 2.80 -19.99
C GLY A 65 -9.33 3.23 -19.76
N GLU A 66 -8.93 4.38 -20.32
CA GLU A 66 -7.61 5.02 -20.05
C GLU A 66 -7.38 5.31 -18.55
N SER A 67 -8.45 5.30 -17.77
CA SER A 67 -8.49 5.35 -16.31
C SER A 67 -8.52 3.95 -15.69
N THR A 68 -7.39 3.24 -15.71
CA THR A 68 -7.25 2.03 -14.87
C THR A 68 -7.37 2.41 -13.39
N LEU A 69 -7.84 1.51 -12.53
CA LEU A 69 -7.88 1.74 -11.07
C LEU A 69 -6.51 2.18 -10.55
N ARG A 70 -5.42 1.59 -11.03
CA ARG A 70 -4.05 2.01 -10.75
C ARG A 70 -3.81 3.49 -11.03
N ALA A 71 -4.19 3.96 -12.22
CA ALA A 71 -4.08 5.37 -12.59
C ALA A 71 -4.92 6.26 -11.67
N HIS A 72 -6.14 5.83 -11.35
CA HIS A 72 -7.01 6.57 -10.45
C HIS A 72 -6.43 6.67 -9.04
N LEU A 73 -5.80 5.62 -8.51
CA LEU A 73 -5.12 5.67 -7.21
C LEU A 73 -3.95 6.65 -7.20
N LEU A 74 -3.09 6.56 -8.21
CA LEU A 74 -1.92 7.42 -8.36
C LEU A 74 -2.32 8.90 -8.51
N MET A 75 -3.39 9.18 -9.26
CA MET A 75 -3.91 10.53 -9.45
C MET A 75 -4.65 11.10 -8.23
N ASN A 76 -5.14 10.24 -7.33
CA ASN A 76 -5.93 10.66 -6.17
C ASN A 76 -5.22 10.36 -4.85
N GLY A 77 -3.97 10.81 -4.78
CA GLY A 77 -3.22 10.97 -3.53
C GLY A 77 -2.21 9.88 -3.22
N LEU A 78 -2.21 8.72 -3.90
CA LEU A 78 -1.24 7.67 -3.61
C LEU A 78 0.19 8.10 -3.95
N GLY A 79 0.42 8.72 -5.11
CA GLY A 79 1.77 9.19 -5.49
C GLY A 79 2.31 10.25 -4.52
N GLU A 80 1.47 11.21 -4.12
CA GLU A 80 1.82 12.24 -3.14
C GLU A 80 2.13 11.64 -1.76
N ALA A 81 1.37 10.62 -1.35
CA ALA A 81 1.57 9.90 -0.10
C ALA A 81 2.91 9.15 -0.09
N GLU A 82 3.24 8.42 -1.15
CA GLU A 82 4.52 7.71 -1.25
C GLU A 82 5.71 8.65 -1.12
N ILE A 83 5.69 9.77 -1.84
CA ILE A 83 6.74 10.80 -1.74
C ILE A 83 6.83 11.34 -0.31
N LEU A 84 5.71 11.66 0.33
CA LEU A 84 5.69 12.21 1.68
C LEU A 84 6.29 11.24 2.70
N HIS A 85 5.83 9.99 2.71
CA HIS A 85 6.20 9.03 3.73
C HIS A 85 7.65 8.54 3.56
N GLN A 86 8.16 8.46 2.33
CA GLN A 86 9.56 8.13 2.06
C GLN A 86 10.51 9.31 2.34
N SER A 87 10.09 10.55 2.10
CA SER A 87 10.91 11.74 2.43
C SER A 87 10.91 12.08 3.93
N HIS A 88 9.91 11.64 4.69
CA HIS A 88 9.72 11.95 6.12
C HIS A 88 9.63 10.70 7.01
N LEU A 89 10.48 9.70 6.78
CA LEU A 89 10.42 8.38 7.45
C LEU A 89 10.24 8.46 8.98
N ARG A 90 11.05 9.28 9.67
CA ARG A 90 10.98 9.39 11.14
C ARG A 90 9.68 10.03 11.63
N ALA A 91 9.11 10.97 10.88
CA ALA A 91 7.83 11.59 11.25
C ALA A 91 6.68 10.61 10.97
N SER A 92 6.71 9.97 9.81
CA SER A 92 5.79 8.89 9.41
C SER A 92 5.74 7.78 10.47
N GLU A 93 6.89 7.23 10.87
CA GLU A 93 6.96 6.14 11.85
C GLU A 93 6.42 6.55 13.22
N ARG A 94 6.73 7.77 13.68
CA ARG A 94 6.20 8.30 14.95
C ARG A 94 4.68 8.45 14.90
N ALA A 95 4.14 8.99 13.82
CA ALA A 95 2.70 9.13 13.63
C ALA A 95 2.00 7.77 13.55
N PHE A 96 2.56 6.81 12.82
CA PHE A 96 2.06 5.43 12.75
C PHE A 96 1.97 4.81 14.14
N ARG A 97 3.09 4.75 14.88
CA ARG A 97 3.12 4.16 16.23
C ARG A 97 2.13 4.83 17.18
N ARG A 98 2.00 6.15 17.08
CA ARG A 98 1.07 6.91 17.90
C ARG A 98 -0.38 6.58 17.58
N LEU A 99 -0.76 6.55 16.30
CA LEU A 99 -2.12 6.18 15.89
C LEU A 99 -2.45 4.72 16.22
N SER A 100 -1.50 3.80 16.05
CA SER A 100 -1.66 2.41 16.49
C SER A 100 -1.94 2.35 18.00
N GLY A 101 -1.17 3.08 18.81
CA GLY A 101 -1.38 3.11 20.27
C GLY A 101 -2.73 3.73 20.68
N ILE A 102 -3.21 4.74 19.94
CA ILE A 102 -4.55 5.30 20.13
C ILE A 102 -5.60 4.23 19.77
N LEU A 103 -5.48 3.62 18.60
CA LEU A 103 -6.43 2.61 18.14
C LEU A 103 -6.48 1.41 19.10
N ASP A 104 -5.33 0.88 19.53
CA ASP A 104 -5.28 -0.25 20.47
C ASP A 104 -5.99 0.05 21.78
N LYS A 105 -5.89 1.28 22.26
CA LYS A 105 -6.54 1.72 23.50
C LYS A 105 -8.03 2.00 23.32
N TYR A 106 -8.45 2.48 22.15
CA TYR A 106 -9.78 3.06 21.96
C TYR A 106 -10.69 2.34 20.95
N LYS A 107 -10.24 1.28 20.28
CA LYS A 107 -11.00 0.56 19.25
C LYS A 107 -12.33 -0.04 19.71
N GLU A 108 -12.48 -0.31 21.01
CA GLU A 108 -13.74 -0.85 21.57
C GLU A 108 -14.79 0.23 21.83
N TYR A 109 -14.40 1.51 21.70
CA TYR A 109 -15.23 2.65 22.02
C TYR A 109 -15.72 3.37 20.76
N SER A 110 -16.81 4.12 20.92
CA SER A 110 -17.32 4.97 19.85
C SER A 110 -16.39 6.17 19.59
N PRO A 111 -16.38 6.75 18.38
CA PRO A 111 -15.59 7.95 18.06
C PRO A 111 -15.81 9.12 19.01
N LYS A 112 -17.00 9.24 19.61
CA LYS A 112 -17.35 10.30 20.58
C LYS A 112 -16.41 10.32 21.78
N GLU A 113 -15.95 9.16 22.22
CA GLU A 113 -15.01 9.09 23.34
C GLU A 113 -13.65 9.64 22.94
N LEU A 114 -13.18 9.35 21.72
CA LEU A 114 -11.94 9.91 21.21
C LEU A 114 -11.99 11.43 21.10
N LEU A 115 -13.12 11.97 20.65
CA LEU A 115 -13.35 13.41 20.53
C LEU A 115 -13.31 14.13 21.88
N SER A 116 -13.69 13.45 22.97
CA SER A 116 -13.69 14.04 24.31
C SER A 116 -12.30 14.17 24.93
N LEU A 117 -11.27 13.53 24.35
CA LEU A 117 -9.94 13.43 24.95
C LEU A 117 -8.96 14.53 24.54
N GLU A 118 -9.36 15.43 23.62
CA GLU A 118 -8.54 16.55 23.13
C GLU A 118 -7.07 16.17 22.85
N LEU A 119 -6.86 15.05 22.15
CA LEU A 119 -5.52 14.53 21.89
C LEU A 119 -4.73 15.50 21.00
N VAL A 120 -3.61 15.99 21.52
CA VAL A 120 -2.71 16.96 20.84
C VAL A 120 -2.34 16.50 19.43
N ASP A 121 -2.37 17.37 18.43
CA ASP A 121 -2.01 17.07 17.02
C ASP A 121 -2.82 15.94 16.36
N LEU A 122 -3.93 15.50 16.96
CA LEU A 122 -4.91 14.61 16.33
C LEU A 122 -6.05 15.46 15.78
N THR A 123 -6.13 15.58 14.47
CA THR A 123 -7.24 16.27 13.81
C THR A 123 -8.39 15.30 13.57
N HIS A 124 -9.61 15.83 13.56
CA HIS A 124 -10.83 15.07 13.27
C HIS A 124 -11.61 15.69 12.14
N GLN A 125 -12.18 14.84 11.29
CA GLN A 125 -13.14 15.22 10.27
C GLN A 125 -14.23 14.17 10.14
N ASN A 126 -15.49 14.59 10.19
CA ASN A 126 -16.61 13.78 9.72
C ASN A 126 -16.84 14.01 8.22
N LYS A 127 -17.04 12.94 7.46
CA LYS A 127 -17.34 12.99 6.02
C LYS A 127 -18.48 12.08 5.63
N ILE A 128 -19.36 12.60 4.77
CA ILE A 128 -20.38 11.81 4.07
C ILE A 128 -20.04 11.82 2.58
N SER A 129 -19.61 10.69 2.03
CA SER A 129 -19.18 10.58 0.63
C SER A 129 -19.22 9.14 0.14
N SER A 130 -18.95 8.87 -1.13
CA SER A 130 -18.72 7.51 -1.63
C SER A 130 -17.27 7.08 -1.34
N PRO A 131 -16.99 5.77 -1.11
CA PRO A 131 -15.68 5.27 -0.76
C PRO A 131 -14.76 5.17 -1.99
N THR A 132 -14.54 6.31 -2.65
CA THR A 132 -13.73 6.44 -3.86
C THR A 132 -12.45 7.22 -3.57
N PRO A 133 -11.32 6.89 -4.22
CA PRO A 133 -10.06 7.60 -4.07
C PRO A 133 -10.19 9.11 -4.33
N SER A 134 -11.01 9.53 -5.30
CA SER A 134 -11.22 10.96 -5.58
C SER A 134 -11.93 11.73 -4.47
N GLN A 135 -12.76 11.06 -3.66
CA GLN A 135 -13.51 11.71 -2.57
C GLN A 135 -12.82 11.58 -1.21
N LEU A 136 -12.17 10.44 -0.96
CA LEU A 136 -11.57 10.11 0.33
C LEU A 136 -10.03 10.05 0.32
N GLY A 137 -9.40 10.01 -0.85
CA GLY A 137 -8.00 9.63 -1.01
C GLY A 137 -7.83 8.11 -1.11
N ALA A 138 -6.82 7.66 -1.86
CA ALA A 138 -6.58 6.24 -2.15
C ALA A 138 -6.57 5.34 -0.91
N GLY A 139 -5.77 5.68 0.12
CA GLY A 139 -5.61 4.85 1.32
C GLY A 139 -6.88 4.75 2.15
N VAL A 140 -7.56 5.88 2.40
CA VAL A 140 -8.82 5.92 3.17
C VAL A 140 -9.94 5.23 2.41
N ALA A 141 -10.05 5.44 1.10
CA ALA A 141 -11.05 4.77 0.27
C ALA A 141 -10.91 3.25 0.35
N ALA A 142 -9.69 2.73 0.21
CA ALA A 142 -9.43 1.29 0.30
C ALA A 142 -9.66 0.73 1.70
N ALA A 143 -9.35 1.49 2.76
CA ALA A 143 -9.68 1.10 4.13
C ALA A 143 -11.19 0.96 4.31
N VAL A 144 -11.95 1.99 3.93
CA VAL A 144 -13.40 2.03 4.10
C VAL A 144 -14.11 1.00 3.23
N ALA A 145 -13.58 0.65 2.06
CA ALA A 145 -14.19 -0.34 1.18
C ALA A 145 -14.41 -1.70 1.87
N ILE A 146 -13.52 -2.09 2.78
CA ILE A 146 -13.54 -3.40 3.46
C ILE A 146 -14.13 -3.37 4.87
N LEU A 147 -14.38 -2.20 5.45
CA LEU A 147 -14.98 -2.08 6.80
C LEU A 147 -16.47 -2.42 6.81
N GLU A 148 -16.92 -2.99 7.92
CA GLU A 148 -18.33 -3.06 8.34
C GLU A 148 -18.72 -1.85 9.19
N ASP A 149 -20.03 -1.62 9.31
CA ASP A 149 -20.58 -0.55 10.14
C ASP A 149 -20.20 -0.76 11.61
N GLY A 150 -19.64 0.28 12.23
CA GLY A 150 -19.14 0.25 13.60
C GLY A 150 -17.67 -0.21 13.73
N GLU A 151 -16.96 -0.42 12.63
CA GLU A 151 -15.56 -0.85 12.65
C GLU A 151 -14.55 0.30 12.47
N TRP A 152 -13.39 0.12 13.10
CA TRP A 152 -12.21 0.95 12.92
C TRP A 152 -11.26 0.34 11.89
N SER A 153 -10.67 1.18 11.04
CA SER A 153 -9.54 0.80 10.20
C SER A 153 -8.25 0.66 11.02
N PRO A 154 -7.30 -0.20 10.59
CA PRO A 154 -5.91 0.00 10.98
C PRO A 154 -5.42 1.37 10.50
N PRO A 155 -4.29 1.88 11.02
CA PRO A 155 -3.69 3.10 10.50
C PRO A 155 -3.41 2.98 9.00
N VAL A 156 -3.82 4.00 8.25
CA VAL A 156 -3.60 4.11 6.81
C VAL A 156 -2.86 5.40 6.51
N TYR A 157 -1.85 5.32 5.66
CA TYR A 157 -1.10 6.49 5.24
C TYR A 157 -1.80 7.18 4.07
N ASN A 158 -1.58 8.49 3.93
CA ASN A 158 -2.21 9.33 2.93
C ASN A 158 -1.29 10.50 2.54
N SER A 159 -1.80 11.45 1.74
CA SER A 159 -1.00 12.57 1.22
C SER A 159 -0.61 13.64 2.27
N VAL A 160 -1.01 13.47 3.53
CA VAL A 160 -0.75 14.42 4.63
C VAL A 160 -0.15 13.75 5.87
N GLY A 161 -0.32 12.44 6.04
CA GLY A 161 0.26 11.66 7.13
C GLY A 161 -0.46 10.34 7.33
N TRP A 162 -0.84 10.05 8.58
CA TRP A 162 -1.52 8.81 8.92
C TRP A 162 -2.92 9.09 9.45
N SER A 163 -3.87 8.21 9.15
CA SER A 163 -5.23 8.27 9.64
C SER A 163 -5.70 6.94 10.18
N ILE A 164 -6.61 6.97 11.14
CA ILE A 164 -7.53 5.88 11.44
C ILE A 164 -8.95 6.34 11.10
N VAL A 165 -9.78 5.41 10.65
CA VAL A 165 -11.11 5.72 10.14
C VAL A 165 -12.13 4.86 10.87
N PHE A 166 -13.23 5.45 11.29
CA PHE A 166 -14.39 4.72 11.81
C PHE A 166 -15.53 4.80 10.81
N LEU A 167 -16.13 3.67 10.46
CA LEU A 167 -17.32 3.61 9.62
C LEU A 167 -18.58 3.72 10.49
N ASN A 168 -19.22 4.89 10.52
CA ASN A 168 -20.45 5.08 11.28
C ASN A 168 -21.61 4.32 10.65
N ALA A 169 -21.78 4.48 9.34
CA ALA A 169 -22.86 3.83 8.61
C ALA A 169 -22.54 3.76 7.11
N ARG A 170 -23.02 2.69 6.47
CA ARG A 170 -23.06 2.56 5.02
C ARG A 170 -24.49 2.57 4.52
N LYS A 171 -24.76 3.42 3.51
CA LYS A 171 -26.06 3.41 2.82
C LYS A 171 -26.26 2.09 2.07
N PRO A 172 -27.51 1.64 1.87
CA PRO A 172 -27.78 0.48 1.02
C PRO A 172 -27.21 0.66 -0.38
N GLY A 173 -26.61 -0.39 -0.94
CA GLY A 173 -26.04 -0.39 -2.28
C GLY A 173 -24.81 -1.30 -2.40
N GLN A 174 -24.14 -1.24 -3.56
CA GLN A 174 -22.84 -1.89 -3.70
C GLN A 174 -21.83 -1.20 -2.79
N ARG A 175 -21.03 -1.96 -2.03
CA ARG A 175 -20.07 -1.41 -1.04
C ARG A 175 -19.18 -0.31 -1.63
N SER A 176 -18.85 -0.47 -2.89
CA SER A 176 -18.00 0.40 -3.69
C SER A 176 -18.54 1.80 -3.99
N THR A 177 -19.85 1.93 -4.10
CA THR A 177 -20.52 3.16 -4.55
C THR A 177 -21.56 3.66 -3.55
N ALA A 178 -21.90 2.83 -2.56
CA ALA A 178 -22.72 3.20 -1.43
C ALA A 178 -22.09 4.36 -0.68
N GLY A 179 -22.88 5.41 -0.43
CA GLY A 179 -22.45 6.51 0.43
C GLY A 179 -22.13 5.99 1.83
N VAL A 180 -21.02 6.46 2.38
CA VAL A 180 -20.54 6.17 3.74
C VAL A 180 -20.58 7.44 4.58
N ASP A 181 -20.88 7.29 5.86
CA ASP A 181 -20.64 8.27 6.91
C ASP A 181 -19.45 7.77 7.73
N ILE A 182 -18.37 8.54 7.75
CA ILE A 182 -17.12 8.16 8.40
C ILE A 182 -16.56 9.28 9.25
N ASP A 183 -15.89 8.89 10.33
CA ASP A 183 -15.01 9.77 11.11
C ASP A 183 -13.56 9.44 10.78
N ILE A 184 -12.79 10.46 10.42
CA ILE A 184 -11.36 10.36 10.11
C ILE A 184 -10.60 11.07 11.21
N PHE A 185 -9.73 10.34 11.89
CA PHE A 185 -8.78 10.90 12.85
C PHE A 185 -7.39 10.83 12.28
N GLN A 186 -6.67 11.94 12.26
CA GLN A 186 -5.44 12.08 11.48
C GLN A 186 -4.32 12.73 12.28
N ILE A 187 -3.11 12.22 12.08
CA ILE A 187 -1.87 12.86 12.49
C ILE A 187 -1.11 13.28 11.24
N GLU A 188 -0.96 14.59 11.08
CA GLU A 188 -0.15 15.20 10.04
C GLU A 188 1.34 15.01 10.35
N ILE A 189 2.14 14.73 9.31
CA ILE A 189 3.59 14.51 9.47
C ILE A 189 4.45 15.61 8.87
N ALA A 190 3.82 16.59 8.22
CA ALA A 190 4.47 17.75 7.64
C ALA A 190 3.53 18.97 7.68
N ASN A 191 3.81 19.99 6.86
CA ASN A 191 2.99 21.20 6.78
C ASN A 191 2.51 21.45 5.34
N ALA A 192 1.62 22.42 5.17
CA ALA A 192 1.03 22.76 3.87
C ALA A 192 2.05 23.06 2.76
N ALA A 193 3.22 23.63 3.10
CA ALA A 193 4.26 23.90 2.12
C ALA A 193 4.88 22.60 1.58
N ILE A 194 5.12 21.62 2.45
CA ILE A 194 5.64 20.29 2.07
C ILE A 194 4.59 19.53 1.25
N TYR A 195 3.32 19.55 1.64
CA TYR A 195 2.26 18.89 0.86
C TYR A 195 2.17 19.46 -0.55
N SER A 196 2.24 20.79 -0.69
CA SER A 196 2.26 21.47 -1.99
C SER A 196 3.51 21.11 -2.81
N ALA A 197 4.67 21.01 -2.17
CA ALA A 197 5.91 20.59 -2.83
C ALA A 197 5.83 19.14 -3.35
N ASN A 198 5.31 18.21 -2.55
CA ASN A 198 5.15 16.81 -2.95
C ASN A 198 4.16 16.65 -4.09
N ARG A 199 3.05 17.39 -4.07
CA ARG A 199 2.12 17.48 -5.20
C ARG A 199 2.82 17.95 -6.47
N LYS A 200 3.62 19.01 -6.38
CA LYS A 200 4.39 19.51 -7.53
C LYS A 200 5.41 18.47 -8.02
N GLN A 201 6.11 17.79 -7.11
CA GLN A 201 7.05 16.73 -7.47
C GLN A 201 6.33 15.61 -8.21
N TRP A 202 5.23 15.09 -7.67
CA TRP A 202 4.40 14.08 -8.33
C TRP A 202 3.94 14.54 -9.73
N GLN A 203 3.47 15.78 -9.84
CA GLN A 203 2.91 16.31 -11.08
C GLN A 203 3.97 16.67 -12.13
N HIS A 204 5.21 16.98 -11.74
CA HIS A 204 6.19 17.60 -12.65
C HIS A 204 7.52 16.87 -12.76
N ALA A 205 7.87 15.98 -11.83
CA ALA A 205 9.11 15.24 -11.93
C ALA A 205 9.06 14.22 -13.09
N PRO A 206 10.22 13.91 -13.71
CA PRO A 206 10.34 12.79 -14.63
C PRO A 206 9.93 11.48 -13.95
N LEU A 207 9.24 10.63 -14.70
CA LEU A 207 8.86 9.28 -14.27
C LEU A 207 9.81 8.27 -14.91
N LEU A 208 10.35 7.35 -14.12
CA LEU A 208 11.17 6.24 -14.60
C LEU A 208 10.60 4.91 -14.10
N GLY A 209 11.07 3.78 -14.65
CA GLY A 209 10.67 2.44 -14.22
C GLY A 209 9.82 1.71 -15.26
N SER A 210 8.79 1.01 -14.79
CA SER A 210 7.97 0.11 -15.62
C SER A 210 7.16 0.85 -16.67
N ASP A 211 7.45 0.60 -17.95
CA ASP A 211 6.68 1.12 -19.09
C ASP A 211 5.19 0.80 -18.96
N LYS A 212 4.86 -0.38 -18.43
CA LYS A 212 3.48 -0.80 -18.18
C LYS A 212 2.79 0.13 -17.19
N LEU A 213 3.43 0.45 -16.05
CA LEU A 213 2.86 1.39 -15.06
C LEU A 213 2.78 2.81 -15.61
N ILE A 214 3.82 3.28 -16.32
CA ILE A 214 3.83 4.60 -16.93
C ILE A 214 2.71 4.71 -17.98
N SER A 215 2.50 3.66 -18.77
CA SER A 215 1.43 3.61 -19.77
C SER A 215 0.02 3.58 -19.17
N CYS A 216 -0.13 3.31 -17.86
CA CYS A 216 -1.42 3.44 -17.19
C CYS A 216 -1.76 4.91 -16.86
N LEU A 217 -0.78 5.80 -16.73
CA LEU A 217 -1.00 7.19 -16.33
C LEU A 217 -1.49 8.06 -17.50
N PRO A 218 -2.14 9.22 -17.26
CA PRO A 218 -2.51 10.16 -18.32
C PRO A 218 -1.32 10.61 -19.19
N TYR A 219 -1.58 11.00 -20.44
CA TYR A 219 -0.55 11.38 -21.42
C TYR A 219 0.38 12.50 -20.92
N GLU A 220 -0.13 13.43 -20.10
CA GLU A 220 0.63 14.54 -19.51
C GLU A 220 1.72 14.06 -18.55
N PHE A 221 1.59 12.86 -17.99
CA PHE A 221 2.65 12.22 -17.19
C PHE A 221 3.64 11.47 -18.08
N ARG A 222 3.17 10.86 -19.18
CA ARG A 222 4.01 10.09 -20.12
C ARG A 222 4.99 10.96 -20.89
N ASN A 223 4.58 12.15 -21.33
CA ASN A 223 5.45 13.07 -22.09
C ASN A 223 6.62 13.68 -21.29
N LYS A 224 6.71 13.40 -19.99
CA LYS A 224 7.82 13.85 -19.14
C LYS A 224 9.04 12.93 -19.21
N THR A 225 8.89 11.72 -19.74
CA THR A 225 9.99 10.75 -19.89
C THR A 225 10.81 10.96 -21.17
N SER A 226 10.26 11.70 -22.14
CA SER A 226 10.86 11.87 -23.47
C SER A 226 11.70 13.14 -23.65
N ARG A 227 12.09 13.81 -22.55
CA ARG A 227 12.93 15.01 -22.58
C ARG A 227 14.22 14.73 -21.81
N GLU A 228 15.13 14.02 -22.47
CA GLU A 228 16.57 14.12 -22.26
C GLU A 228 17.19 14.87 -23.44
#